data_AF-F0Y8Q0-F1
#
_entry.id   AF-F0Y8Q0-F1
#
_cell.length_a   1.000
_cell.length_b   1.000
_cell.length_c   1.000
_cell.angle_alpha   90.00
_cell.angle_beta   90.00
_cell.angle_gamma   90.00
#
_symmetry.space_group_name_H-M   'P 1'
#
loop_
_entity.id
_entity.type
_entity.pdbx_description
1 polymer ?
#
loop_
_entity_poly.entity_id
_entity_poly.type
_entity_poly.pdbx_seq_one_letter_code
_entity_poly.pdbx_strand_id
1 'polypeptide(L)'
;DLLAEFRRQGVLDDHRWRLTETNALYALCPTYPSTLVVPAALTDAVLADAARWRSKARVPVLTWYNRASGAPICRSSQPHAGLTDKDDGDSDDDVVEISAVSPKARGTGAPVLRIVDCRPVLNAKANAAMGKGHEVMSRLGGKESATLEFLDIANIHGMQESFRVLREALGAPDEGDGVYRAVHDSRWLNHVSLLLRGAVAVADHSAGGDPVLVHCSDGWDRTAQVCGLAQFLLDPYCRTIDGFGVLVEKDWCAFGHMFRERGGFGSDPQQETGPIFLQFLDAVSQIMWQCPTACEFTEEFLEVLADAERSRWFANFLRDSDRDRARENSGSPRGPGRTPRGAARPRPEENDEAVSIWRVFAFQRDRFSNALYDRDGAKALRCVQIKSSTRLQCDRIRMF
;
A
#
# COMPACT_ATOMS: atom_id res chain seq x y z
N ASP A 1 5.67 -15.13 -4.42
CA ASP A 1 6.19 -15.75 -3.19
C ASP A 1 6.75 -14.64 -2.30
N LEU A 2 6.14 -14.41 -1.13
CA LEU A 2 6.58 -13.37 -0.19
C LEU A 2 7.94 -13.69 0.45
N LEU A 3 8.22 -14.98 0.70
CA LEU A 3 9.48 -15.39 1.32
C LEU A 3 10.66 -15.10 0.39
N ALA A 4 10.50 -15.35 -0.90
CA ALA A 4 11.49 -14.99 -1.91
C ALA A 4 11.75 -13.48 -1.95
N GLU A 5 10.71 -12.65 -1.83
CA GLU A 5 10.85 -11.19 -1.82
C GLU A 5 11.58 -10.68 -0.58
N PHE A 6 11.23 -11.16 0.63
CA PHE A 6 11.97 -10.79 1.84
C PHE A 6 13.42 -11.29 1.81
N ARG A 7 13.68 -12.46 1.21
CA ARG A 7 15.05 -12.94 0.97
C ARG A 7 15.81 -12.03 0.00
N ARG A 8 15.18 -11.56 -1.08
CA ARG A 8 15.79 -10.61 -2.04
C ARG A 8 16.20 -9.30 -1.35
N GLN A 9 15.36 -8.80 -0.46
CA GLN A 9 15.66 -7.59 0.34
C GLN A 9 16.82 -7.81 1.33
N GLY A 10 17.15 -9.07 1.66
CA GLY A 10 18.25 -9.43 2.57
C GLY A 10 17.88 -9.35 4.05
N VAL A 11 16.61 -9.11 4.39
CA VAL A 11 16.17 -8.97 5.79
C VAL A 11 16.32 -10.28 6.56
N LEU A 12 16.21 -11.44 5.89
CA LEU A 12 16.34 -12.76 6.51
C LEU A 12 17.78 -13.12 6.89
N ASP A 13 18.76 -12.36 6.40
CA ASP A 13 20.17 -12.50 6.79
C ASP A 13 20.50 -11.63 8.02
N ASP A 14 19.58 -10.75 8.44
CA ASP A 14 19.74 -9.84 9.59
C ASP A 14 19.08 -10.44 10.84
N HIS A 15 19.91 -10.84 11.80
CA HIS A 15 19.48 -11.45 13.07
C HIS A 15 18.51 -10.59 13.92
N ARG A 16 18.37 -9.30 13.60
CA ARG A 16 17.41 -8.41 14.26
C ARG A 16 15.98 -8.60 13.77
N TRP A 17 15.79 -9.39 12.71
CA TRP A 17 14.48 -9.70 12.12
C TRP A 17 14.22 -11.19 12.16
N ARG A 18 12.94 -11.56 12.24
CA ARG A 18 12.50 -12.95 12.16
C ARG A 18 11.20 -13.09 11.39
N LEU A 19 10.98 -14.27 10.84
CA LEU A 19 9.65 -14.71 10.43
C LEU A 19 8.87 -15.12 11.68
N THR A 20 7.60 -14.72 11.78
CA THR A 20 6.68 -15.22 12.80
C THR A 20 5.71 -16.22 12.19
N GLU A 21 5.41 -17.29 12.93
CA GLU A 21 4.41 -18.30 12.55
C GLU A 21 3.01 -17.92 13.04
N THR A 22 2.89 -16.86 13.83
CA THR A 22 1.65 -16.45 14.51
C THR A 22 0.50 -16.14 13.55
N ASN A 23 0.80 -15.76 12.29
CA ASN A 23 -0.21 -15.55 11.26
C ASN A 23 -0.23 -16.60 10.15
N ALA A 24 0.49 -17.72 10.28
CA ALA A 24 0.56 -18.76 9.23
C ALA A 24 -0.82 -19.31 8.83
N LEU A 25 -1.76 -19.33 9.78
CA LEU A 25 -3.16 -19.72 9.59
C LEU A 25 -4.13 -18.53 9.69
N TYR A 26 -3.63 -17.30 9.52
CA TYR A 26 -4.40 -16.05 9.57
C TYR A 26 -5.13 -15.80 10.90
N ALA A 27 -4.61 -16.36 12.00
CA ALA A 27 -5.23 -16.32 13.33
C ALA A 27 -5.02 -14.96 14.03
N LEU A 28 -3.85 -14.36 13.87
CA LEU A 28 -3.52 -13.05 14.45
C LEU A 28 -4.25 -11.93 13.72
N CYS A 29 -4.08 -11.87 12.40
CA CYS A 29 -4.67 -10.85 11.56
C CYS A 29 -5.20 -11.48 10.26
N PRO A 30 -6.52 -11.59 10.09
CA PRO A 30 -7.12 -12.26 8.95
C PRO A 30 -6.97 -11.52 7.62
N THR A 31 -6.54 -10.26 7.66
CA THR A 31 -6.37 -9.39 6.48
C THR A 31 -4.88 -9.12 6.17
N TYR A 32 -3.98 -9.75 6.90
CA TYR A 32 -2.54 -9.79 6.61
C TYR A 32 -2.18 -11.09 5.90
N PRO A 33 -1.00 -11.14 5.24
CA PRO A 33 -0.50 -12.37 4.67
C PRO A 33 -0.16 -13.39 5.76
N SER A 34 -0.08 -14.66 5.35
CA SER A 34 0.36 -15.74 6.23
C SER A 34 1.83 -15.62 6.67
N THR A 35 2.64 -14.95 5.84
CA THR A 35 4.07 -14.71 6.08
C THR A 35 4.27 -13.28 6.57
N LEU A 36 4.72 -13.12 7.82
CA LEU A 36 5.04 -11.82 8.43
C LEU A 36 6.49 -11.78 8.91
N VAL A 37 7.14 -10.64 8.70
CA VAL A 37 8.50 -10.35 9.19
C VAL A 37 8.41 -9.25 10.24
N VAL A 38 9.02 -9.50 11.41
CA VAL A 38 8.95 -8.66 12.61
C VAL A 38 10.32 -8.56 13.27
N PRO A 39 10.56 -7.58 14.14
CA PRO A 39 11.74 -7.57 15.01
C PRO A 39 11.91 -8.89 15.76
N ALA A 40 13.14 -9.37 15.86
CA ALA A 40 13.46 -10.64 16.52
C ALA A 40 13.14 -10.62 18.03
N ALA A 41 13.30 -9.45 18.66
CA ALA A 41 12.99 -9.22 20.07
C ALA A 41 11.48 -9.17 20.35
N LEU A 42 10.66 -8.85 19.35
CA LEU A 42 9.21 -8.84 19.48
C LEU A 42 8.70 -10.28 19.51
N THR A 43 8.40 -10.82 20.70
CA THR A 43 7.92 -12.21 20.85
C THR A 43 6.49 -12.39 20.32
N ASP A 44 6.08 -13.63 20.05
CA ASP A 44 4.71 -13.92 19.60
C ASP A 44 3.64 -13.56 20.65
N ALA A 45 3.98 -13.59 21.94
CA ALA A 45 3.10 -13.15 23.01
C ALA A 45 2.87 -11.63 22.97
N VAL A 46 3.93 -10.85 22.73
CA VAL A 46 3.83 -9.38 22.59
C VAL A 46 3.09 -9.03 21.30
N LEU A 47 3.30 -9.76 20.20
CA LEU A 47 2.50 -9.59 18.97
C LEU A 47 1.01 -9.83 19.21
N ALA A 48 0.66 -10.88 19.96
CA ALA A 48 -0.73 -11.18 20.29
C ALA A 48 -1.36 -10.11 21.18
N ASP A 49 -0.58 -9.46 22.04
CA ASP A 49 -1.04 -8.29 22.80
C ASP A 49 -1.23 -7.06 21.91
N ALA A 50 -0.21 -6.70 21.12
CA ALA A 50 -0.27 -5.57 20.19
C ALA A 50 -1.45 -5.68 19.21
N ALA A 51 -1.83 -6.90 18.80
CA ALA A 51 -2.99 -7.16 17.96
C ALA A 51 -4.33 -6.71 18.59
N ARG A 52 -4.43 -6.63 19.92
CA ARG A 52 -5.60 -6.09 20.63
C ARG A 52 -5.67 -4.57 20.53
N TRP A 53 -4.51 -3.92 20.44
CA TRP A 53 -4.37 -2.46 20.45
C TRP A 53 -4.28 -1.85 19.05
N ARG A 54 -4.12 -2.68 18.01
CA ARG A 54 -4.09 -2.24 16.62
C ARG A 54 -5.43 -2.53 15.94
N SER A 55 -5.99 -1.53 15.26
CA SER A 55 -7.28 -1.68 14.59
C SER A 55 -7.28 -2.88 13.63
N LYS A 56 -8.23 -3.81 13.82
CA LYS A 56 -8.34 -5.05 13.02
C LYS A 56 -7.11 -5.96 13.15
N ALA A 57 -6.38 -5.86 14.26
CA ALA A 57 -5.18 -6.62 14.57
C ALA A 57 -4.03 -6.45 13.56
N ARG A 58 -4.01 -5.33 12.82
CA ARG A 58 -2.98 -5.05 11.81
C ARG A 58 -1.76 -4.43 12.48
N VAL A 59 -1.04 -5.28 13.20
CA VAL A 59 0.17 -4.94 13.96
C VAL A 59 1.29 -4.42 13.07
N PRO A 60 2.21 -3.61 13.58
CA PRO A 60 3.40 -3.20 12.85
C PRO A 60 4.23 -4.38 12.36
N VAL A 61 4.41 -4.44 11.04
CA VAL A 61 5.22 -5.47 10.37
C VAL A 61 6.05 -4.84 9.25
N LEU A 62 7.16 -5.49 8.92
CA LEU A 62 8.02 -5.05 7.82
C LEU A 62 7.27 -5.11 6.48
N THR A 63 7.38 -4.06 5.67
CA THR A 63 7.07 -4.13 4.25
C THR A 63 8.31 -4.07 3.36
N TRP A 64 9.30 -3.26 3.74
CA TRP A 64 10.54 -3.14 2.97
C TRP A 64 11.75 -2.90 3.86
N TYR A 65 12.85 -3.57 3.55
CA TYR A 65 14.11 -3.44 4.25
C TYR A 65 15.15 -2.77 3.36
N ASN A 66 15.66 -1.62 3.79
CA ASN A 66 16.72 -0.93 3.07
C ASN A 66 18.05 -1.62 3.33
N ARG A 67 18.52 -2.49 2.44
CA ARG A 67 19.81 -3.16 2.62
C ARG A 67 21.01 -2.20 2.72
N ALA A 68 20.91 -1.01 2.13
CA ALA A 68 22.01 -0.04 2.09
C ALA A 68 22.16 0.73 3.41
N SER A 69 21.07 1.18 4.01
CA SER A 69 21.07 1.88 5.30
C SER A 69 20.78 0.97 6.49
N GLY A 70 20.19 -0.19 6.24
CA GLY A 70 19.62 -1.13 7.21
C GLY A 70 18.31 -0.66 7.85
N ALA A 71 17.76 0.49 7.41
CA ALA A 71 16.53 1.03 7.95
C ALA A 71 15.28 0.31 7.39
N PRO A 72 14.31 -0.05 8.24
CA PRO A 72 13.05 -0.62 7.78
C PRO A 72 12.02 0.44 7.40
N ILE A 73 11.13 0.05 6.48
CA ILE A 73 9.79 0.61 6.36
C ILE A 73 8.82 -0.45 6.86
N CYS A 74 8.13 -0.14 7.95
CA CYS A 74 7.07 -0.96 8.54
C CYS A 74 5.71 -0.34 8.25
N ARG A 75 4.67 -1.17 8.33
CA ARG A 75 3.28 -0.76 8.14
C ARG A 75 2.35 -1.34 9.18
N SER A 76 1.29 -0.60 9.52
CA SER A 76 0.25 -1.04 10.47
C SER A 76 -1.10 -0.35 10.22
N SER A 77 -2.10 -0.68 11.03
CA SER A 77 -3.27 0.18 11.28
C SER A 77 -3.01 1.16 12.44
N GLN A 78 -3.90 2.13 12.63
CA GLN A 78 -3.85 3.01 13.80
C GLN A 78 -3.91 2.24 15.15
N PRO A 79 -3.34 2.81 16.22
CA PRO A 79 -3.48 2.28 17.58
C PRO A 79 -4.84 2.61 18.20
N HIS A 80 -5.12 1.96 19.34
CA HIS A 80 -6.28 2.17 20.22
C HIS A 80 -5.93 3.06 21.41
N ALA A 81 -5.27 4.19 21.13
CA ALA A 81 -4.73 5.11 22.14
C ALA A 81 -5.79 6.00 22.84
N GLY A 82 -6.96 6.20 22.22
CA GLY A 82 -8.02 7.07 22.72
C GLY A 82 -7.63 8.56 22.78
N LEU A 83 -8.41 9.33 23.56
CA LEU A 83 -8.16 10.76 23.83
C LEU A 83 -7.32 11.01 25.09
N THR A 84 -7.30 10.04 26.00
CA THR A 84 -6.66 10.21 27.31
C THR A 84 -5.37 9.44 27.35
N ASP A 85 -4.33 10.07 27.91
CA ASP A 85 -3.02 9.47 28.11
C ASP A 85 -3.01 8.44 29.26
N LYS A 86 -4.13 7.76 29.48
CA LYS A 86 -4.25 6.74 30.52
C LYS A 86 -3.47 5.50 30.10
N ASP A 87 -2.84 4.91 31.11
CA ASP A 87 -2.21 3.60 30.99
C ASP A 87 -3.32 2.55 30.96
N ASP A 88 -3.86 2.32 29.77
CA ASP A 88 -4.94 1.36 29.53
C ASP A 88 -4.40 -0.08 29.34
N GLY A 89 -3.09 -0.28 29.53
CA GLY A 89 -2.39 -1.56 29.36
C GLY A 89 -1.79 -1.77 27.96
N ASP A 90 -1.75 -0.74 27.12
CA ASP A 90 -0.99 -0.73 25.87
C ASP A 90 0.46 -0.29 26.15
N SER A 91 1.42 -1.19 25.92
CA SER A 91 2.84 -0.93 26.19
C SER A 91 3.59 -0.22 25.06
N ASP A 92 2.97 -0.04 23.89
CA ASP A 92 3.65 0.46 22.67
C ASP A 92 4.92 -0.38 22.30
N ASP A 93 5.10 -1.58 22.86
CA ASP A 93 6.31 -2.41 22.69
C ASP A 93 6.54 -2.78 21.22
N ASP A 94 5.47 -2.98 20.44
CA ASP A 94 5.53 -3.25 19.00
C ASP A 94 6.21 -2.10 18.22
N VAL A 95 5.97 -0.86 18.63
CA VAL A 95 6.56 0.34 18.03
C VAL A 95 7.98 0.56 18.53
N VAL A 96 8.23 0.36 19.83
CA VAL A 96 9.56 0.49 20.44
C VAL A 96 10.55 -0.47 19.79
N GLU A 97 10.15 -1.72 19.56
CA GLU A 97 11.01 -2.71 18.92
C GLU A 97 11.33 -2.38 17.45
N ILE A 98 10.43 -1.70 16.73
CA ILE A 98 10.74 -1.18 15.38
C ILE A 98 11.81 -0.10 15.43
N SER A 99 11.78 0.76 16.45
CA SER A 99 12.82 1.77 16.65
C SER A 99 14.18 1.11 16.91
N ALA A 100 14.20 0.05 17.73
CA ALA A 100 15.41 -0.64 18.16
C ALA A 100 16.14 -1.43 17.05
N VAL A 101 15.42 -1.86 16.00
CA VAL A 101 16.02 -2.67 14.91
C VAL A 101 16.76 -1.87 13.85
N SER A 102 16.70 -0.53 13.83
CA SER A 102 17.49 0.25 12.86
C SER A 102 18.98 0.24 13.23
N PRO A 103 19.90 -0.09 12.31
CA PRO A 103 21.31 -0.05 12.62
C PRO A 103 21.75 1.40 12.78
N LYS A 104 22.59 1.66 13.77
CA LYS A 104 23.31 2.93 13.86
C LYS A 104 24.11 3.14 12.57
N ALA A 105 23.66 4.05 11.69
CA ALA A 105 24.40 4.42 10.49
C ALA A 105 25.29 5.65 10.77
N ARG A 106 26.59 5.36 10.89
CA ARG A 106 27.76 6.23 10.65
C ARG A 106 27.55 7.75 10.80
N GLY A 107 27.75 8.25 12.02
CA GLY A 107 28.25 9.61 12.25
C GLY A 107 27.22 10.71 12.52
N THR A 108 25.92 10.44 12.42
CA THR A 108 24.86 11.45 12.65
C THR A 108 23.83 10.94 13.66
N GLY A 109 24.13 11.08 14.96
CA GLY A 109 23.15 10.84 16.03
C GLY A 109 22.62 9.40 16.15
N ALA A 110 21.68 9.19 17.08
CA ALA A 110 20.89 7.97 17.13
C ALA A 110 19.75 8.05 16.09
N PRO A 111 19.38 6.93 15.44
CA PRO A 111 18.25 6.92 14.52
C PRO A 111 16.96 7.33 15.24
N VAL A 112 16.09 8.08 14.55
CA VAL A 112 14.82 8.55 15.10
C VAL A 112 13.69 7.81 14.41
N LEU A 113 12.79 7.19 15.18
CA LEU A 113 11.60 6.54 14.61
C LEU A 113 10.69 7.56 13.95
N ARG A 114 10.38 7.35 12.67
CA ARG A 114 9.49 8.22 11.88
C ARG A 114 8.13 7.57 11.74
N ILE A 115 7.16 8.03 12.53
CA ILE A 115 5.77 7.61 12.42
C ILE A 115 5.08 8.53 11.43
N VAL A 116 4.53 7.94 10.37
CA VAL A 116 3.88 8.65 9.28
C VAL A 116 2.41 8.22 9.23
N ASP A 117 1.54 9.06 9.77
CA ASP A 117 0.10 8.89 9.69
C ASP A 117 -0.40 9.51 8.38
N CYS A 118 -0.94 8.68 7.49
CA CYS A 118 -1.39 9.17 6.19
C CYS A 118 -2.60 10.12 6.28
N ARG A 119 -3.26 10.24 7.42
CA ARG A 119 -4.52 10.98 7.56
C ARG A 119 -4.30 12.49 7.75
N PRO A 120 -5.34 13.30 7.50
CA PRO A 120 -5.41 14.63 8.07
C PRO A 120 -5.50 14.59 9.59
N VAL A 121 -4.85 15.56 10.24
CA VAL A 121 -4.85 15.71 11.71
C VAL A 121 -6.26 15.68 12.29
N LEU A 122 -7.22 16.35 11.64
CA LEU A 122 -8.63 16.36 12.05
C LEU A 122 -9.24 14.96 12.08
N ASN A 123 -8.94 14.13 11.08
CA ASN A 123 -9.46 12.76 11.00
C ASN A 123 -8.78 11.87 12.03
N ALA A 124 -7.49 12.07 12.31
CA ALA A 124 -6.79 11.35 13.37
C ALA A 124 -7.37 11.68 14.75
N LYS A 125 -7.63 12.96 15.04
CA LYS A 125 -8.30 13.41 16.27
C LYS A 125 -9.73 12.89 16.40
N ALA A 126 -10.49 12.88 15.31
CA ALA A 126 -11.85 12.30 15.30
C ALA A 126 -11.83 10.80 15.63
N ASN A 127 -10.85 10.05 15.10
CA ASN A 127 -10.66 8.64 15.46
C ASN A 127 -10.21 8.46 16.92
N ALA A 128 -9.36 9.35 17.45
CA ALA A 128 -8.98 9.34 18.86
C ALA A 128 -10.20 9.49 19.78
N ALA A 129 -11.15 10.37 19.43
CA ALA A 129 -12.42 10.52 20.12
C ALA A 129 -13.31 9.26 20.11
N MET A 130 -13.06 8.33 19.18
CA MET A 130 -13.74 7.03 19.11
C MET A 130 -12.93 5.89 19.74
N GLY A 131 -11.92 6.20 20.56
CA GLY A 131 -11.08 5.19 21.22
C GLY A 131 -9.96 4.63 20.34
N LYS A 132 -9.72 5.21 19.16
CA LYS A 132 -8.57 4.87 18.28
C LYS A 132 -7.50 5.95 18.41
N GLY A 133 -6.91 6.45 17.32
CA GLY A 133 -6.05 7.63 17.39
C GLY A 133 -4.70 7.42 16.73
N HIS A 134 -3.65 7.92 17.35
CA HIS A 134 -2.27 7.88 16.87
C HIS A 134 -1.32 7.71 18.06
N GLU A 135 -0.08 7.36 17.77
CA GLU A 135 0.96 7.13 18.78
C GLU A 135 1.24 8.41 19.58
N VAL A 136 1.61 8.21 20.86
CA VAL A 136 1.87 9.31 21.81
C VAL A 136 3.37 9.44 22.04
N MET A 137 3.95 10.55 21.59
CA MET A 137 5.42 10.73 21.57
C MET A 137 6.07 10.68 22.96
N SER A 138 5.35 11.06 24.03
CA SER A 138 5.87 10.98 25.40
C SER A 138 6.11 9.53 25.85
N ARG A 139 5.31 8.57 25.38
CA ARG A 139 5.47 7.13 25.66
C ARG A 139 6.65 6.54 24.88
N LEU A 140 6.93 7.10 23.71
CA LEU A 140 7.99 6.67 22.81
C LEU A 140 9.34 7.37 23.04
N GLY A 141 9.61 7.87 24.24
CA GLY A 141 10.90 8.50 24.57
C GLY A 141 11.10 9.92 24.02
N GLY A 142 10.01 10.59 23.61
CA GLY A 142 10.03 11.99 23.17
C GLY A 142 10.57 12.22 21.76
N LYS A 143 10.67 13.50 21.37
CA LYS A 143 11.01 13.93 19.99
C LYS A 143 12.40 13.53 19.52
N GLU A 144 13.30 13.22 20.44
CA GLU A 144 14.65 12.72 20.13
C GLU A 144 14.64 11.23 19.75
N SER A 145 13.59 10.50 20.14
CA SER A 145 13.46 9.06 19.91
C SER A 145 12.44 8.74 18.81
N ALA A 146 11.35 9.52 18.72
CA ALA A 146 10.29 9.35 17.73
C ALA A 146 9.67 10.68 17.28
N THR A 147 9.24 10.75 16.02
CA THR A 147 8.45 11.86 15.48
C THR A 147 7.19 11.36 14.79
N LEU A 148 6.11 12.14 14.87
CA LEU A 148 4.84 11.87 14.20
C LEU A 148 4.54 12.96 13.15
N GLU A 149 4.38 12.54 11.90
CA GLU A 149 4.01 13.39 10.76
C GLU A 149 2.65 12.97 10.19
N PHE A 150 1.84 13.96 9.78
CA PHE A 150 0.55 13.75 9.13
C PHE A 150 0.63 14.13 7.65
N LEU A 151 0.20 13.25 6.75
CA LEU A 151 0.30 13.48 5.30
C LEU A 151 -0.92 14.18 4.68
N ASP A 152 -1.97 14.40 5.46
CA ASP A 152 -3.21 15.05 5.01
C ASP A 152 -3.91 14.35 3.82
N ILE A 153 -3.69 13.05 3.61
CA ILE A 153 -4.34 12.30 2.53
C ILE A 153 -5.76 11.95 2.94
N ALA A 154 -6.73 12.52 2.23
CA ALA A 154 -8.15 12.33 2.49
C ALA A 154 -8.57 10.84 2.46
N ASN A 155 -9.70 10.56 3.12
CA ASN A 155 -10.26 9.20 3.18
C ASN A 155 -10.86 8.79 1.83
N ILE A 156 -11.39 7.56 1.78
CA ILE A 156 -11.98 7.01 0.56
C ILE A 156 -13.11 7.86 -0.01
N HIS A 157 -13.98 8.44 0.82
CA HIS A 157 -15.07 9.31 0.36
C HIS A 157 -14.57 10.58 -0.33
N GLY A 158 -13.50 11.20 0.20
CA GLY A 158 -12.85 12.32 -0.48
C GLY A 158 -12.31 11.93 -1.85
N MET A 159 -11.74 10.72 -1.98
CA MET A 159 -11.22 10.22 -3.26
C MET A 159 -12.33 9.86 -4.24
N GLN A 160 -13.43 9.26 -3.76
CA GLN A 160 -14.62 8.96 -4.57
C GLN A 160 -15.18 10.24 -5.19
N GLU A 161 -15.38 11.27 -4.38
CA GLU A 161 -15.93 12.54 -4.84
C GLU A 161 -14.99 13.25 -5.80
N SER A 162 -13.69 13.30 -5.48
CA SER A 162 -12.67 13.88 -6.35
C SER A 162 -12.67 13.22 -7.73
N PHE A 163 -12.71 11.88 -7.78
CA PHE A 163 -12.72 11.15 -9.04
C PHE A 163 -14.04 11.28 -9.80
N ARG A 164 -15.17 11.36 -9.12
CA ARG A 164 -16.48 11.64 -9.74
C ARG A 164 -16.44 12.98 -10.48
N VAL A 165 -16.01 14.05 -9.80
CA VAL A 165 -15.90 15.39 -10.37
C VAL A 165 -14.91 15.42 -11.53
N LEU A 166 -13.78 14.71 -11.40
CA LEU A 166 -12.78 14.59 -12.47
C LEU A 166 -13.37 13.94 -13.73
N ARG A 167 -14.10 12.84 -13.59
CA ARG A 167 -14.73 12.13 -14.71
C ARG A 167 -15.77 13.01 -15.41
N GLU A 168 -16.56 13.75 -14.64
CA GLU A 168 -17.53 14.71 -15.18
C GLU A 168 -16.83 15.82 -15.96
N ALA A 169 -15.75 16.38 -15.42
CA ALA A 169 -14.95 17.41 -16.09
C ALA A 169 -14.40 16.94 -17.45
N LEU A 170 -13.94 15.69 -17.52
CA LEU A 170 -13.33 15.13 -18.74
C LEU A 170 -14.35 14.66 -19.77
N GLY A 171 -15.56 14.32 -19.34
CA GLY A 171 -16.68 13.95 -20.22
C GLY A 171 -17.43 15.15 -20.80
N ALA A 172 -17.19 16.36 -20.31
CA ALA A 172 -17.84 17.58 -20.81
C ALA A 172 -17.34 17.95 -22.22
N PRO A 173 -18.20 18.56 -23.07
CA PRO A 173 -17.77 19.16 -24.34
C PRO A 173 -16.67 20.19 -24.11
N ASP A 174 -15.68 20.22 -25.00
CA ASP A 174 -14.52 21.12 -24.88
C ASP A 174 -14.92 22.57 -25.24
N GLU A 175 -15.32 23.34 -24.25
CA GLU A 175 -15.60 24.78 -24.35
C GLU A 175 -14.42 25.61 -23.80
N GLY A 176 -13.24 25.49 -24.43
CA GLY A 176 -12.07 26.31 -24.11
C GLY A 176 -11.49 26.03 -22.72
N ASP A 177 -11.22 27.08 -21.93
CA ASP A 177 -10.55 26.94 -20.62
C ASP A 177 -11.40 26.25 -19.53
N GLY A 178 -12.68 25.98 -19.81
CA GLY A 178 -13.62 25.38 -18.86
C GLY A 178 -13.16 24.01 -18.34
N VAL A 179 -12.54 23.18 -19.19
CA VAL A 179 -12.06 21.86 -18.82
C VAL A 179 -10.92 21.92 -17.79
N TYR A 180 -9.97 22.83 -17.95
CA TYR A 180 -8.84 22.97 -17.01
C TYR A 180 -9.32 23.42 -15.63
N ARG A 181 -10.31 24.31 -15.59
CA ARG A 181 -10.94 24.75 -14.34
C ARG A 181 -11.69 23.61 -13.67
N ALA A 182 -12.52 22.88 -14.43
CA ALA A 182 -13.28 21.75 -13.90
C ALA A 182 -12.36 20.64 -13.36
N VAL A 183 -11.26 20.35 -14.06
CA VAL A 183 -10.25 19.39 -13.55
C VAL A 183 -9.55 19.95 -12.30
N HIS A 184 -9.22 21.24 -12.24
CA HIS A 184 -8.66 21.84 -11.03
C HIS A 184 -9.62 21.71 -9.83
N ASP A 185 -10.91 21.95 -10.06
CA ASP A 185 -11.96 21.89 -9.04
C ASP A 185 -12.20 20.46 -8.53
N SER A 186 -11.88 19.43 -9.33
CA SER A 186 -11.90 18.02 -8.88
C SER A 186 -10.92 17.71 -7.74
N ARG A 187 -9.87 18.53 -7.58
CA ARG A 187 -8.75 18.30 -6.64
C ARG A 187 -7.97 17.00 -6.85
N TRP A 188 -8.22 16.23 -7.91
CA TRP A 188 -7.56 14.93 -8.12
C TRP A 188 -6.04 15.03 -8.08
N LEU A 189 -5.48 15.97 -8.85
CA LEU A 189 -4.05 16.22 -8.88
C LEU A 189 -3.48 16.68 -7.54
N ASN A 190 -4.26 17.41 -6.74
CA ASN A 190 -3.82 17.78 -5.39
C ASN A 190 -3.67 16.54 -4.51
N HIS A 191 -4.58 15.57 -4.63
CA HIS A 191 -4.48 14.31 -3.89
C HIS A 191 -3.30 13.46 -4.36
N VAL A 192 -3.06 13.37 -5.68
CA VAL A 192 -1.85 12.70 -6.22
C VAL A 192 -0.57 13.39 -5.73
N SER A 193 -0.54 14.73 -5.67
CA SER A 193 0.60 15.48 -5.13
C SER A 193 0.87 15.17 -3.66
N LEU A 194 -0.17 15.12 -2.81
CA LEU A 194 -0.02 14.73 -1.41
C LEU A 194 0.53 13.31 -1.24
N LEU A 195 0.05 12.38 -2.08
CA LEU A 195 0.53 11.01 -2.10
C LEU A 195 2.03 10.92 -2.44
N LEU A 196 2.45 11.63 -3.49
CA LEU A 196 3.86 11.69 -3.89
C LEU A 196 4.74 12.34 -2.83
N ARG A 197 4.29 13.43 -2.20
CA ARG A 197 5.02 14.08 -1.10
C ARG A 197 5.24 13.15 0.08
N GLY A 198 4.21 12.43 0.49
CA GLY A 198 4.31 11.44 1.58
C GLY A 198 5.25 10.29 1.24
N ALA A 199 5.18 9.77 0.02
CA ALA A 199 6.08 8.71 -0.44
C ALA A 199 7.56 9.17 -0.45
N VAL A 200 7.81 10.41 -0.89
CA VAL A 200 9.14 11.03 -0.87
C VAL A 200 9.65 11.19 0.56
N ALA A 201 8.83 11.67 1.49
CA ALA A 201 9.22 11.81 2.90
C ALA A 201 9.62 10.45 3.53
N VAL A 202 8.80 9.41 3.32
CA VAL A 202 9.10 8.05 3.77
C VAL A 202 10.40 7.52 3.15
N ALA A 203 10.61 7.77 1.85
CA ALA A 203 11.81 7.35 1.15
C ALA A 203 13.07 8.05 1.69
N ASP A 204 13.01 9.36 1.91
CA ASP A 204 14.12 10.16 2.42
C ASP A 204 14.51 9.74 3.84
N HIS A 205 13.52 9.49 4.71
CA HIS A 205 13.78 8.97 6.06
C HIS A 205 14.49 7.61 6.04
N SER A 206 13.97 6.65 5.28
CA SER A 206 14.58 5.32 5.18
C SER A 206 15.97 5.37 4.54
N ALA A 207 16.18 6.21 3.52
CA ALA A 207 17.48 6.42 2.91
C ALA A 207 18.49 7.07 3.89
N GLY A 208 18.01 7.93 4.79
CA GLY A 208 18.77 8.54 5.88
C GLY A 208 19.14 7.59 7.02
N GLY A 209 18.57 6.37 7.06
CA GLY A 209 18.83 5.40 8.12
C GLY A 209 17.80 5.39 9.26
N ASP A 210 16.74 6.20 9.15
CA ASP A 210 15.68 6.24 10.15
C ASP A 210 14.66 5.10 9.92
N PRO A 211 14.27 4.35 10.97
CA PRO A 211 13.16 3.41 10.85
C PRO A 211 11.85 4.18 10.64
N VAL A 212 11.00 3.69 9.74
CA VAL A 212 9.74 4.35 9.40
C VAL A 212 8.56 3.42 9.69
N LEU A 213 7.54 3.91 10.39
CA LEU A 213 6.26 3.24 10.59
C LEU A 213 5.16 4.03 9.85
N VAL A 214 4.59 3.44 8.81
CA VAL A 214 3.51 4.05 8.04
C VAL A 214 2.17 3.43 8.42
N HIS A 215 1.19 4.26 8.76
CA HIS A 215 -0.17 3.77 9.01
C HIS A 215 -1.22 4.80 8.57
N CYS A 216 -2.47 4.37 8.54
CA CYS A 216 -3.62 5.26 8.42
C CYS A 216 -4.68 4.79 9.40
N SER A 217 -5.98 4.83 9.06
CA SER A 217 -7.02 4.24 9.91
C SER A 217 -6.89 2.71 9.97
N ASP A 218 -7.08 2.03 8.83
CA ASP A 218 -7.09 0.56 8.77
C ASP A 218 -5.82 -0.05 8.18
N GLY A 219 -4.91 0.76 7.61
CA GLY A 219 -3.62 0.26 7.14
C GLY A 219 -3.63 -0.52 5.81
N TRP A 220 -4.70 -0.40 4.99
CA TRP A 220 -4.82 -1.11 3.70
C TRP A 220 -5.07 -0.23 2.47
N ASP A 221 -5.41 1.06 2.63
CA ASP A 221 -5.62 1.99 1.51
C ASP A 221 -4.41 2.91 1.35
N ARG A 222 -4.42 4.06 2.03
CA ARG A 222 -3.33 5.06 1.99
C ARG A 222 -1.98 4.50 2.39
N THR A 223 -1.96 3.59 3.35
CA THR A 223 -0.73 2.88 3.75
C THR A 223 -0.17 2.04 2.60
N ALA A 224 -1.01 1.33 1.83
CA ALA A 224 -0.54 0.57 0.66
C ALA A 224 0.02 1.50 -0.42
N GLN A 225 -0.67 2.63 -0.67
CA GLN A 225 -0.22 3.65 -1.62
C GLN A 225 1.16 4.23 -1.24
N VAL A 226 1.33 4.71 0.00
CA VAL A 226 2.56 5.35 0.46
C VAL A 226 3.71 4.35 0.56
N CYS A 227 3.49 3.16 1.14
CA CYS A 227 4.50 2.12 1.20
C CYS A 227 4.92 1.63 -0.20
N GLY A 228 3.96 1.47 -1.11
CA GLY A 228 4.23 1.05 -2.48
C GLY A 228 5.07 2.09 -3.24
N LEU A 229 4.71 3.36 -3.17
CA LEU A 229 5.44 4.43 -3.84
C LEU A 229 6.83 4.67 -3.23
N ALA A 230 6.98 4.60 -1.91
CA ALA A 230 8.30 4.72 -1.29
C ALA A 230 9.25 3.62 -1.78
N GLN A 231 8.76 2.37 -1.86
CA GLN A 231 9.52 1.25 -2.44
C GLN A 231 9.85 1.48 -3.91
N PHE A 232 8.89 1.98 -4.70
CA PHE A 232 9.11 2.31 -6.10
C PHE A 232 10.22 3.36 -6.32
N LEU A 233 10.31 4.35 -5.44
CA LEU A 233 11.37 5.37 -5.44
C LEU A 233 12.73 4.79 -5.04
N LEU A 234 12.75 3.96 -3.99
CA LEU A 234 13.98 3.47 -3.36
C LEU A 234 14.61 2.27 -4.06
N ASP A 235 13.79 1.34 -4.56
CA ASP A 235 14.24 0.04 -5.05
C ASP A 235 14.08 -0.06 -6.58
N PRO A 236 15.18 -0.06 -7.36
CA PRO A 236 15.14 -0.25 -8.81
C PRO A 236 14.43 -1.52 -9.26
N TYR A 237 14.40 -2.58 -8.42
CA TYR A 237 13.67 -3.80 -8.73
C TYR A 237 12.17 -3.52 -8.94
N CYS A 238 11.58 -2.67 -8.09
CA CYS A 238 10.16 -2.28 -8.19
C CYS A 238 9.83 -1.51 -9.48
N ARG A 239 10.83 -1.07 -10.25
CA ARG A 239 10.69 -0.39 -11.55
C ARG A 239 10.88 -1.32 -12.76
N THR A 240 11.05 -2.62 -12.52
CA THR A 240 11.00 -3.67 -13.54
C THR A 240 9.57 -4.20 -13.68
N ILE A 241 9.23 -4.82 -14.81
CA ILE A 241 7.91 -5.45 -15.03
C ILE A 241 7.65 -6.49 -13.92
N ASP A 242 8.62 -7.35 -13.64
CA ASP A 242 8.47 -8.43 -12.67
C ASP A 242 8.42 -7.88 -11.24
N GLY A 243 9.30 -6.92 -10.91
CA GLY A 243 9.36 -6.35 -9.57
C GLY A 243 8.17 -5.43 -9.26
N PHE A 244 7.58 -4.76 -10.25
CA PHE A 244 6.31 -4.05 -10.06
C PHE A 244 5.17 -5.04 -9.80
N GLY A 245 5.14 -6.18 -10.50
CA GLY A 245 4.21 -7.26 -10.22
C GLY A 245 4.35 -7.79 -8.79
N VAL A 246 5.58 -8.01 -8.32
CA VAL A 246 5.86 -8.40 -6.92
C VAL A 246 5.43 -7.32 -5.93
N LEU A 247 5.65 -6.03 -6.24
CA LEU A 247 5.22 -4.91 -5.39
C LEU A 247 3.69 -4.91 -5.23
N VAL A 248 2.94 -5.06 -6.32
CA VAL A 248 1.48 -5.10 -6.29
C VAL A 248 1.00 -6.34 -5.53
N GLU A 249 1.54 -7.52 -5.83
CA GLU A 249 1.18 -8.75 -5.11
C GLU A 249 1.47 -8.67 -3.62
N LYS A 250 2.57 -8.04 -3.21
CA LYS A 250 2.94 -7.88 -1.81
C LYS A 250 2.08 -6.80 -1.13
N ASP A 251 2.28 -5.53 -1.49
CA ASP A 251 1.77 -4.39 -0.73
C ASP A 251 0.28 -4.13 -0.90
N TRP A 252 -0.33 -4.66 -1.96
CA TRP A 252 -1.74 -4.52 -2.24
C TRP A 252 -2.49 -5.83 -2.01
N CYS A 253 -2.17 -6.87 -2.78
CA CYS A 253 -2.92 -8.12 -2.70
C CYS A 253 -2.72 -8.78 -1.33
N ALA A 254 -1.47 -9.13 -0.98
CA ALA A 254 -1.17 -9.94 0.20
C ALA A 254 -1.43 -9.18 1.50
N PHE A 255 -1.07 -7.88 1.55
CA PHE A 255 -1.40 -7.00 2.67
C PHE A 255 -2.87 -6.57 2.75
N GLY A 256 -3.74 -7.08 1.89
CA GLY A 256 -5.19 -7.02 2.08
C GLY A 256 -5.82 -5.68 1.75
N HIS A 257 -5.35 -5.02 0.69
CA HIS A 257 -6.17 -4.00 0.03
C HIS A 257 -7.46 -4.66 -0.45
N MET A 258 -8.60 -4.03 -0.14
CA MET A 258 -9.93 -4.61 -0.35
C MET A 258 -10.39 -4.48 -1.80
N PHE A 259 -9.66 -5.04 -2.76
CA PHE A 259 -9.93 -4.89 -4.19
C PHE A 259 -11.39 -5.18 -4.58
N ARG A 260 -12.02 -6.20 -3.98
CA ARG A 260 -13.39 -6.57 -4.31
C ARG A 260 -14.38 -5.55 -3.75
N GLU A 261 -14.23 -5.10 -2.51
CA GLU A 261 -15.09 -4.04 -1.96
C GLU A 261 -14.88 -2.70 -2.67
N ARG A 262 -13.62 -2.29 -2.88
CA ARG A 262 -13.24 -1.03 -3.53
C ARG A 262 -13.70 -0.98 -4.99
N GLY A 263 -13.70 -2.12 -5.67
CA GLY A 263 -14.24 -2.29 -7.02
C GLY A 263 -15.77 -2.35 -7.11
N GLY A 264 -16.48 -2.43 -5.98
CA GLY A 264 -17.95 -2.50 -5.95
C GLY A 264 -18.53 -3.90 -6.18
N PHE A 265 -17.73 -4.94 -5.99
CA PHE A 265 -18.09 -6.34 -6.17
C PHE A 265 -18.30 -7.09 -4.84
N GLY A 266 -18.35 -6.34 -3.73
CA GLY A 266 -18.77 -6.83 -2.43
C GLY A 266 -20.27 -7.12 -2.40
N SER A 267 -20.69 -7.86 -1.38
CA SER A 267 -22.11 -8.16 -1.13
C SER A 267 -22.78 -7.15 -0.20
N ASP A 268 -22.01 -6.25 0.41
CA ASP A 268 -22.51 -5.24 1.34
C ASP A 268 -23.08 -4.04 0.57
N PRO A 269 -24.37 -3.69 0.75
CA PRO A 269 -24.94 -2.47 0.18
C PRO A 269 -24.24 -1.17 0.65
N GLN A 270 -23.54 -1.20 1.79
CA GLN A 270 -22.77 -0.08 2.34
C GLN A 270 -21.28 -0.14 1.95
N GLN A 271 -20.90 -0.99 0.99
CA GLN A 271 -19.51 -1.12 0.57
C GLN A 271 -18.88 0.22 0.17
N GLU A 272 -17.68 0.48 0.69
CA GLU A 272 -16.92 1.67 0.37
C GLU A 272 -16.13 1.43 -0.92
N THR A 273 -16.68 1.86 -2.06
CA THR A 273 -15.99 1.81 -3.35
C THR A 273 -14.93 2.91 -3.45
N GLY A 274 -13.92 2.79 -4.29
CA GLY A 274 -13.00 3.91 -4.46
C GLY A 274 -11.84 3.66 -5.43
N PRO A 275 -11.32 4.71 -6.08
CA PRO A 275 -10.24 4.61 -7.07
C PRO A 275 -8.85 4.59 -6.40
N ILE A 276 -8.69 3.84 -5.30
CA ILE A 276 -7.48 3.89 -4.47
C ILE A 276 -6.27 3.31 -5.22
N PHE A 277 -6.43 2.16 -5.87
CA PHE A 277 -5.37 1.56 -6.69
C PHE A 277 -5.10 2.39 -7.96
N LEU A 278 -6.14 2.90 -8.61
CA LEU A 278 -5.99 3.81 -9.76
C LEU A 278 -5.19 5.06 -9.39
N GLN A 279 -5.44 5.67 -8.24
CA GLN A 279 -4.66 6.81 -7.76
C GLN A 279 -3.17 6.47 -7.54
N PHE A 280 -2.87 5.26 -7.11
CA PHE A 280 -1.49 4.78 -7.02
C PHE A 280 -0.83 4.64 -8.40
N LEU A 281 -1.55 4.08 -9.39
CA LEU A 281 -1.05 3.97 -10.76
C LEU A 281 -0.84 5.35 -11.41
N ASP A 282 -1.72 6.32 -11.15
CA ASP A 282 -1.52 7.71 -11.59
C ASP A 282 -0.22 8.28 -10.99
N ALA A 283 -0.02 8.13 -9.67
CA ALA A 283 1.22 8.58 -9.02
C ALA A 283 2.47 7.91 -9.60
N VAL A 284 2.42 6.62 -9.96
CA VAL A 284 3.51 5.94 -10.67
C VAL A 284 3.74 6.56 -12.06
N SER A 285 2.68 6.84 -12.81
CA SER A 285 2.76 7.52 -14.11
C SER A 285 3.39 8.91 -14.00
N GLN A 286 3.06 9.68 -12.95
CA GLN A 286 3.70 10.98 -12.68
C GLN A 286 5.22 10.84 -12.45
N ILE A 287 5.67 9.76 -11.79
CA ILE A 287 7.11 9.48 -11.59
C ILE A 287 7.76 9.08 -12.91
N MET A 288 7.13 8.21 -13.69
CA MET A 288 7.62 7.79 -15.02
C MET A 288 7.80 8.98 -15.95
N TRP A 289 6.85 9.92 -15.94
CA TRP A 289 6.93 11.13 -16.76
C TRP A 289 8.11 12.03 -16.37
N GLN A 290 8.40 12.14 -15.07
CA GLN A 290 9.52 12.94 -14.57
C GLN A 290 10.87 12.23 -14.73
N CYS A 291 10.86 10.90 -14.81
CA CYS A 291 12.05 10.05 -14.94
C CYS A 291 11.87 9.03 -16.09
N PRO A 292 11.91 9.47 -17.36
CA PRO A 292 11.51 8.63 -18.50
C PRO A 292 12.36 7.37 -18.73
N THR A 293 13.59 7.34 -18.21
CA THR A 293 14.52 6.21 -18.35
C THR A 293 14.52 5.27 -17.13
N ALA A 294 13.72 5.57 -16.10
CA ALA A 294 13.82 4.91 -14.81
C ALA A 294 13.07 3.58 -14.70
N CYS A 295 12.10 3.33 -15.59
CA CYS A 295 11.20 2.17 -15.52
C CYS A 295 11.33 1.30 -16.77
N GLU A 296 11.32 -0.02 -16.57
CA GLU A 296 11.35 -1.02 -17.65
C GLU A 296 10.06 -1.02 -18.45
N PHE A 297 8.94 -0.62 -17.84
CA PHE A 297 7.63 -0.67 -18.47
C PHE A 297 7.14 0.70 -18.97
N THR A 298 6.25 0.68 -19.95
CA THR A 298 5.56 1.84 -20.53
C THR A 298 4.30 2.21 -19.74
N GLU A 299 3.68 3.35 -20.04
CA GLU A 299 2.40 3.73 -19.43
C GLU A 299 1.25 2.77 -19.80
N GLU A 300 1.30 2.18 -21.00
CA GLU A 300 0.32 1.17 -21.45
C GLU A 300 0.26 -0.04 -20.50
N PHE A 301 1.38 -0.40 -19.87
CA PHE A 301 1.41 -1.42 -18.82
C PHE A 301 0.53 -1.04 -17.62
N LEU A 302 0.55 0.22 -17.21
CA LEU A 302 -0.28 0.73 -16.11
C LEU A 302 -1.76 0.80 -16.48
N GLU A 303 -2.06 1.19 -17.73
CA GLU A 303 -3.42 1.21 -18.29
C GLU A 303 -4.04 -0.20 -18.27
N VAL A 304 -3.35 -1.18 -18.84
CA VAL A 304 -3.80 -2.58 -18.85
C VAL A 304 -3.94 -3.15 -17.43
N LEU A 305 -3.09 -2.72 -16.49
CA LEU A 305 -3.20 -3.14 -15.10
C LEU A 305 -4.42 -2.53 -14.39
N ALA A 306 -4.76 -1.28 -14.67
CA ALA A 306 -5.98 -0.64 -14.18
C ALA A 306 -7.24 -1.34 -14.72
N ASP A 307 -7.25 -1.68 -16.01
CA ASP A 307 -8.32 -2.49 -16.61
C ASP A 307 -8.41 -3.88 -15.99
N ALA A 308 -7.27 -4.51 -15.71
CA ALA A 308 -7.23 -5.82 -15.07
C ALA A 308 -7.89 -5.82 -13.69
N GLU A 309 -7.70 -4.75 -12.89
CA GLU A 309 -8.35 -4.57 -11.58
C GLU A 309 -9.88 -4.51 -11.70
N ARG A 310 -10.40 -3.81 -12.71
CA ARG A 310 -11.84 -3.60 -12.91
C ARG A 310 -12.56 -4.72 -13.65
N SER A 311 -11.89 -5.38 -14.59
CA SER A 311 -12.49 -6.35 -15.51
C SER A 311 -13.01 -7.63 -14.86
N ARG A 312 -12.51 -7.97 -13.66
CA ARG A 312 -12.76 -9.26 -12.98
C ARG A 312 -12.23 -10.48 -13.73
N TRP A 313 -11.45 -10.31 -14.78
CA TRP A 313 -10.91 -11.42 -15.58
C TRP A 313 -9.72 -12.09 -14.91
N PHE A 314 -9.01 -11.37 -14.05
CA PHE A 314 -7.76 -11.85 -13.45
C PHE A 314 -7.93 -12.17 -11.98
N ALA A 315 -7.45 -13.34 -11.58
CA ALA A 315 -7.55 -13.88 -10.23
C ALA A 315 -6.95 -12.96 -9.15
N ASN A 316 -5.92 -12.20 -9.54
CA ASN A 316 -5.12 -11.34 -8.67
C ASN A 316 -5.98 -10.38 -7.83
N PHE A 317 -7.02 -9.79 -8.44
CA PHE A 317 -7.85 -8.74 -7.84
C PHE A 317 -9.23 -9.24 -7.41
N LEU A 318 -9.44 -10.57 -7.33
CA LEU A 318 -10.77 -11.10 -7.08
C LEU A 318 -11.28 -10.99 -5.64
N ARG A 319 -10.37 -10.85 -4.68
CA ARG A 319 -10.63 -10.94 -3.23
C ARG A 319 -9.92 -9.84 -2.45
N ASP A 320 -10.39 -9.66 -1.22
CA ASP A 320 -9.97 -8.58 -0.32
C ASP A 320 -8.75 -8.94 0.56
N SER A 321 -8.38 -10.22 0.63
CA SER A 321 -7.26 -10.67 1.46
C SER A 321 -6.53 -11.90 0.91
N ASP A 322 -5.29 -12.09 1.38
CA ASP A 322 -4.49 -13.28 1.10
C ASP A 322 -5.18 -14.57 1.53
N ARG A 323 -5.79 -14.55 2.71
CA ARG A 323 -6.58 -15.68 3.24
C ARG A 323 -7.72 -16.08 2.31
N ASP A 324 -8.47 -15.10 1.81
CA ASP A 324 -9.64 -15.39 1.00
C ASP A 324 -9.23 -15.98 -0.36
N ARG A 325 -8.11 -15.53 -0.95
CA ARG A 325 -7.53 -16.16 -2.14
C ARG A 325 -7.03 -17.58 -1.85
N ALA A 326 -6.35 -17.79 -0.72
CA ALA A 326 -5.84 -19.10 -0.34
C ALA A 326 -6.97 -20.14 -0.14
N ARG A 327 -8.10 -19.75 0.48
CA ARG A 327 -9.25 -20.62 0.70
C ARG A 327 -9.92 -21.11 -0.59
N GLU A 328 -9.92 -20.27 -1.61
CA GLU A 328 -10.50 -20.63 -2.91
C GLU A 328 -9.61 -21.58 -3.69
N ASN A 329 -8.30 -21.32 -3.68
CA ASN A 329 -7.31 -22.21 -4.29
C ASN A 329 -7.28 -23.60 -3.62
N SER A 330 -7.61 -23.68 -2.33
CA SER A 330 -7.66 -24.96 -1.60
C SER A 330 -8.92 -25.81 -1.83
N GLY A 331 -9.87 -25.36 -2.66
CA GLY A 331 -10.97 -26.20 -3.14
C GLY A 331 -11.86 -26.80 -2.04
N SER A 332 -12.20 -26.05 -0.99
CA SER A 332 -13.05 -26.58 0.08
C SER A 332 -14.39 -27.06 -0.50
N PRO A 333 -14.84 -28.30 -0.21
CA PRO A 333 -16.07 -28.83 -0.78
C PRO A 333 -17.22 -27.93 -0.35
N ARG A 334 -17.93 -27.34 -1.32
CA ARG A 334 -19.21 -26.68 -1.04
C ARG A 334 -20.10 -27.76 -0.40
N GLY A 335 -20.45 -27.60 0.88
CA GLY A 335 -21.45 -28.44 1.54
C GLY A 335 -22.73 -28.46 0.70
N PRO A 336 -23.61 -29.47 0.85
CA PRO A 336 -24.70 -29.73 -0.08
C PRO A 336 -25.75 -28.61 -0.05
N GLY A 337 -25.49 -27.54 -0.79
CA GLY A 337 -26.43 -26.47 -1.07
C GLY A 337 -27.40 -26.98 -2.12
N ARG A 338 -28.66 -27.20 -1.71
CA ARG A 338 -29.75 -27.55 -2.61
C ARG A 338 -29.84 -26.53 -3.76
N THR A 339 -29.56 -26.96 -4.97
CA THR A 339 -29.87 -26.20 -6.19
C THR A 339 -31.39 -26.12 -6.36
N PRO A 340 -32.00 -24.92 -6.46
CA PRO A 340 -33.40 -24.78 -6.85
C PRO A 340 -33.58 -25.29 -8.28
N ARG A 341 -34.54 -26.20 -8.51
CA ARG A 341 -34.92 -26.62 -9.86
C ARG A 341 -35.55 -25.44 -10.59
N GLY A 342 -34.90 -24.94 -11.65
CA GLY A 342 -35.48 -23.93 -12.55
C GLY A 342 -34.56 -22.76 -12.96
N ALA A 343 -33.31 -22.71 -12.49
CA ALA A 343 -32.37 -21.67 -12.93
C ALA A 343 -31.80 -21.99 -14.33
N ALA A 344 -31.67 -20.96 -15.16
CA ALA A 344 -31.04 -21.00 -16.47
C ALA A 344 -29.65 -21.67 -16.42
N ARG A 345 -29.18 -22.20 -17.57
CA ARG A 345 -27.85 -22.81 -17.73
C ARG A 345 -26.79 -22.02 -16.94
N PRO A 346 -25.96 -22.68 -16.13
CA PRO A 346 -24.86 -21.99 -15.47
C PRO A 346 -24.01 -21.32 -16.54
N ARG A 347 -23.62 -20.05 -16.30
CA ARG A 347 -22.51 -19.44 -17.03
C ARG A 347 -21.28 -20.32 -16.85
N PRO A 348 -20.33 -20.35 -17.81
CA PRO A 348 -19.13 -21.15 -17.68
C PRO A 348 -18.32 -20.67 -16.46
N GLU A 349 -18.58 -21.26 -15.31
CA GLU A 349 -17.82 -21.17 -14.07
C GLU A 349 -17.36 -22.59 -13.70
N GLU A 350 -16.79 -23.30 -14.67
CA GLU A 350 -16.27 -24.66 -14.48
C GLU A 350 -14.97 -24.79 -15.29
N ASN A 351 -13.84 -24.83 -14.57
CA ASN A 351 -12.48 -25.22 -15.01
C ASN A 351 -11.55 -24.26 -15.76
N ASP A 352 -11.81 -22.96 -15.89
CA ASP A 352 -10.74 -22.05 -16.34
C ASP A 352 -9.71 -21.85 -15.22
N GLU A 353 -8.48 -22.34 -15.43
CA GLU A 353 -7.32 -22.09 -14.57
C GLU A 353 -7.26 -20.57 -14.31
N ALA A 354 -7.43 -20.14 -13.06
CA ALA A 354 -7.58 -18.74 -12.72
C ALA A 354 -6.39 -17.93 -13.31
N VAL A 355 -6.67 -17.10 -14.32
CA VAL A 355 -5.60 -16.47 -15.10
C VAL A 355 -5.01 -15.32 -14.30
N SER A 356 -3.68 -15.30 -14.19
CA SER A 356 -2.99 -14.16 -13.61
C SER A 356 -2.62 -13.13 -14.66
N ILE A 357 -2.85 -11.83 -14.38
CA ILE A 357 -2.45 -10.74 -15.27
C ILE A 357 -0.95 -10.74 -15.54
N TRP A 358 -0.14 -11.20 -14.58
CA TRP A 358 1.31 -11.30 -14.72
C TRP A 358 1.72 -12.28 -15.82
N ARG A 359 0.91 -13.31 -16.12
CA ARG A 359 1.14 -14.20 -17.28
C ARG A 359 0.98 -13.46 -18.60
N VAL A 360 0.04 -12.52 -18.69
CA VAL A 360 -0.17 -11.67 -19.88
C VAL A 360 1.03 -10.75 -20.09
N PHE A 361 1.47 -10.07 -19.03
CA PHE A 361 2.63 -9.18 -19.11
C PHE A 361 3.92 -9.94 -19.43
N ALA A 362 4.11 -11.14 -18.88
CA ALA A 362 5.26 -11.98 -19.22
C ALA A 362 5.21 -12.45 -20.69
N PHE A 363 4.04 -12.85 -21.19
CA PHE A 363 3.88 -13.30 -22.57
C PHE A 363 4.04 -12.18 -23.60
N GLN A 364 3.56 -10.97 -23.27
CA GLN A 364 3.64 -9.79 -24.13
C GLN A 364 4.71 -8.78 -23.67
N ARG A 365 5.81 -9.24 -23.06
CA ARG A 365 6.80 -8.36 -22.41
C ARG A 365 7.31 -7.25 -23.33
N ASP A 366 7.56 -7.58 -24.60
CA ASP A 366 8.07 -6.63 -25.59
C ASP A 366 7.11 -5.46 -25.84
N ARG A 367 5.78 -5.68 -25.81
CA ARG A 367 4.76 -4.63 -25.96
C ARG A 367 4.87 -3.59 -24.86
N PHE A 368 5.14 -4.06 -23.64
CA PHE A 368 5.14 -3.22 -22.45
C PHE A 368 6.51 -2.65 -22.12
N SER A 369 7.56 -3.02 -22.86
CA SER A 369 8.93 -2.62 -22.56
C SER A 369 9.22 -1.20 -23.04
N ASN A 370 9.78 -0.38 -22.15
CA ASN A 370 10.22 0.98 -22.40
C ASN A 370 11.61 0.96 -23.04
N ALA A 371 11.70 1.37 -24.31
CA ALA A 371 12.96 1.43 -25.06
C ALA A 371 13.99 2.41 -24.46
N LEU A 372 13.56 3.34 -23.60
CA LEU A 372 14.44 4.30 -22.93
C LEU A 372 14.98 3.79 -21.59
N TYR A 373 14.58 2.59 -21.14
CA TYR A 373 14.97 2.09 -19.82
C TYR A 373 16.48 1.90 -19.70
N ASP A 374 17.10 2.68 -18.80
CA ASP A 374 18.52 2.60 -18.48
C ASP A 374 18.71 1.68 -17.27
N ARG A 375 18.82 0.38 -17.53
CA ARG A 375 19.00 -0.65 -16.50
C ARG A 375 20.25 -0.41 -15.65
N ASP A 376 21.34 0.04 -16.28
CA ASP A 376 22.64 0.16 -15.62
C ASP A 376 22.77 1.49 -14.84
N GLY A 377 21.95 2.50 -15.20
CA GLY A 377 21.78 3.76 -14.49
C GLY A 377 20.66 3.80 -13.44
N ALA A 378 19.81 2.76 -13.36
CA ALA A 378 18.69 2.68 -12.43
C ALA A 378 19.14 2.61 -10.96
N LYS A 379 19.40 3.77 -10.35
CA LYS A 379 19.62 3.96 -8.90
C LYS A 379 18.33 4.42 -8.23
N ALA A 380 18.29 4.42 -6.90
CA ALA A 380 17.22 5.07 -6.14
C ALA A 380 16.95 6.47 -6.71
N LEU A 381 15.68 6.78 -6.98
CA LEU A 381 15.27 8.08 -7.50
C LEU A 381 15.42 9.09 -6.37
N ARG A 382 16.38 10.01 -6.52
CA ARG A 382 16.64 11.00 -5.47
C ARG A 382 15.50 12.02 -5.46
N CYS A 383 15.10 12.45 -4.27
CA CYS A 383 14.07 13.46 -4.02
C CYS A 383 14.19 14.73 -4.91
N VAL A 384 15.41 15.17 -5.25
CA VAL A 384 15.66 16.32 -6.14
C VAL A 384 15.11 16.14 -7.56
N GLN A 385 14.85 14.90 -7.99
CA GLN A 385 14.34 14.56 -9.32
C GLN A 385 12.81 14.52 -9.40
N ILE A 386 12.11 14.38 -8.27
CA ILE A 386 10.64 14.29 -8.23
C ILE A 386 10.08 15.61 -7.71
N LYS A 387 9.60 16.44 -8.62
CA LYS A 387 8.84 17.64 -8.27
C LYS A 387 7.47 17.22 -7.76
N SER A 388 7.04 17.82 -6.65
CA SER A 388 5.69 17.63 -6.11
C SER A 388 4.59 18.29 -6.96
N SER A 389 4.97 19.07 -7.99
CA SER A 389 4.05 19.65 -8.97
C SER A 389 3.58 18.58 -9.96
N THR A 390 2.33 18.16 -9.83
CA THR A 390 1.65 17.24 -10.76
C THR A 390 1.24 17.97 -12.04
N ARG A 391 1.30 17.29 -13.19
CA ARG A 391 0.84 17.85 -14.47
C ARG A 391 -0.47 17.18 -14.90
N LEU A 392 -1.41 17.97 -15.41
CA LEU A 392 -2.65 17.48 -16.03
C LEU A 392 -2.30 16.70 -17.30
N GLN A 393 -2.82 15.48 -17.44
CA GLN A 393 -2.75 14.70 -18.68
C GLN A 393 -4.17 14.29 -19.08
N CYS A 394 -4.94 15.25 -19.60
CA CYS A 394 -6.38 15.11 -19.87
C CYS A 394 -6.73 13.93 -20.78
N ASP A 395 -5.92 13.67 -21.81
CA ASP A 395 -6.18 12.57 -22.75
C ASP A 395 -6.04 11.18 -22.10
N ARG A 396 -5.29 11.09 -20.99
CA ARG A 396 -4.95 9.83 -20.32
C ARG A 396 -5.98 9.45 -19.26
N ILE A 397 -6.53 10.42 -18.55
CA ILE A 397 -7.61 10.15 -17.58
C ILE A 397 -8.89 9.72 -18.31
N ARG A 398 -9.06 10.07 -19.59
CA ARG A 398 -10.14 9.53 -20.45
C ARG A 398 -9.97 8.04 -20.78
N MET A 399 -8.77 7.47 -20.64
CA MET A 399 -8.52 6.03 -20.86
C MET A 399 -8.75 5.17 -19.61
N PHE A 400 -8.88 5.76 -18.41
CA PHE A 400 -9.08 5.06 -17.13
C PHE A 400 -10.53 5.10 -16.59
#